data_AF-A0A7K2KZA7-F1
#
_entry.id   AF-A0A7K2KZA7-F1
#
_cell.length_a   1.000
_cell.length_b   1.000
_cell.length_c   1.000
_cell.angle_alpha   90.00
_cell.angle_beta   90.00
_cell.angle_gamma   90.00
#
_symmetry.space_group_name_H-M   'P 1'
#
loop_
_entity.id
_entity.type
_entity.pdbx_description
1 polymer ?
#
loop_
_entity_poly.entity_id
_entity_poly.type
_entity_poly.pdbx_seq_one_letter_code
_entity_poly.pdbx_strand_id
1 'polypeptide(L)'
;MTRRLRGAIALAGATALCLGAVATSGAAQPGAESAQRQDVRIGLLLPESKTTRYEKFDRPYIEAKIKELAPGAQIDYYNAAESATTQQQQVNTALAKGDKVLILDAVDAK
;
A
#
# COMPACT_ATOMS: atom_id res chain seq x y z
N MET A 1 -46.88 40.34 -33.27
CA MET A 1 -47.44 40.27 -31.90
C MET A 1 -46.35 39.69 -30.99
N THR A 2 -45.59 40.56 -30.30
CA THR A 2 -45.61 40.78 -28.82
C THR A 2 -45.03 39.59 -28.04
N ARG A 3 -44.00 39.66 -27.19
CA ARG A 3 -43.18 40.73 -26.56
C ARG A 3 -41.85 40.09 -26.09
N ARG A 4 -40.81 40.94 -25.92
CA ARG A 4 -39.45 40.65 -25.42
C ARG A 4 -39.40 40.32 -23.92
N LEU A 5 -38.28 39.73 -23.44
CA LEU A 5 -37.42 40.15 -22.29
C LEU A 5 -36.40 39.02 -21.98
N ARG A 6 -35.11 39.12 -22.36
CA ARG A 6 -33.96 39.64 -21.58
C ARG A 6 -33.81 39.07 -20.17
N GLY A 7 -32.69 38.38 -19.94
CA GLY A 7 -32.17 38.06 -18.61
C GLY A 7 -30.78 37.41 -18.69
N ALA A 8 -29.74 38.25 -18.76
CA ALA A 8 -28.36 37.84 -18.53
C ALA A 8 -28.04 37.98 -17.04
N ILE A 9 -27.41 36.98 -16.43
CA ILE A 9 -26.66 37.15 -15.18
C ILE A 9 -25.36 36.34 -15.31
N ALA A 10 -24.30 37.04 -15.67
CA ALA A 10 -22.96 36.69 -15.24
C ALA A 10 -22.72 37.42 -13.92
N LEU A 11 -22.22 36.72 -12.89
CA LEU A 11 -21.51 37.37 -11.80
C LEU A 11 -20.35 36.49 -11.34
N ALA A 12 -19.16 36.99 -11.65
CA ALA A 12 -17.89 36.55 -11.11
C ALA A 12 -17.88 36.71 -9.58
N GLY A 13 -17.26 35.76 -8.89
CA GLY A 13 -17.02 35.82 -7.45
C GLY A 13 -15.64 35.28 -7.13
N ALA A 14 -14.59 35.98 -7.58
CA ALA A 14 -13.25 35.78 -7.06
C ALA A 14 -13.18 36.38 -5.66
N THR A 15 -13.34 35.57 -4.62
CA THR A 15 -13.05 35.99 -3.25
C THR A 15 -11.55 35.93 -3.02
N ALA A 16 -10.88 37.04 -3.31
CA ALA A 16 -9.53 37.33 -2.83
C ALA A 16 -9.59 37.47 -1.30
N LEU A 17 -9.17 36.42 -0.59
CA LEU A 17 -8.93 36.48 0.85
C LEU A 17 -7.55 37.10 1.10
N CYS A 18 -7.50 38.44 1.07
CA CYS A 18 -6.39 39.18 1.65
C CYS A 18 -6.67 39.35 3.15
N LEU A 19 -6.06 38.52 4.00
CA LEU A 19 -5.95 38.82 5.43
C LEU A 19 -4.48 38.96 5.84
N GLY A 20 -4.15 40.22 6.12
CA GLY A 20 -3.10 40.79 6.97
C GLY A 20 -1.93 39.92 7.44
N ALA A 21 -0.73 40.39 7.12
CA ALA A 21 0.46 40.08 7.90
C ALA A 21 0.36 40.74 9.29
N VAL A 22 0.32 39.92 10.34
CA VAL A 22 0.75 40.29 11.69
C VAL A 22 1.69 39.19 12.19
N ALA A 23 2.95 39.55 12.38
CA ALA A 23 3.99 38.65 12.84
C ALA A 23 4.04 38.64 14.36
N THR A 24 3.61 37.56 15.03
CA THR A 24 4.11 37.18 16.36
C THR A 24 3.95 35.67 16.59
N SER A 25 5.00 35.03 17.12
CA SER A 25 5.01 33.70 17.79
C SER A 25 4.58 32.47 16.99
N GLY A 26 5.55 31.81 16.35
CA GLY A 26 5.90 30.41 16.64
C GLY A 26 4.83 29.31 16.53
N ALA A 27 3.79 29.45 15.70
CA ALA A 27 2.88 28.35 15.41
C ALA A 27 3.47 27.48 14.30
N ALA A 28 4.06 26.35 14.67
CA ALA A 28 4.43 25.29 13.75
C ALA A 28 3.21 24.98 12.85
N GLN A 29 3.36 25.18 11.54
CA GLN A 29 2.46 24.53 10.58
C GLN A 29 2.49 23.03 10.91
N PRO A 30 1.35 22.32 10.93
CA PRO A 30 1.40 20.89 10.74
C PRO A 30 1.95 20.71 9.32
N GLY A 31 3.27 20.59 9.22
CA GLY A 31 3.91 20.04 8.04
C GLY A 31 3.15 18.76 7.77
N ALA A 32 2.63 18.62 6.55
CA ALA A 32 2.16 17.34 6.08
C ALA A 32 3.33 16.39 6.33
N GLU A 33 3.24 15.60 7.41
CA GLU A 33 4.12 14.48 7.62
C GLU A 33 3.89 13.67 6.35
N SER A 34 4.85 13.75 5.44
CA SER A 34 4.99 12.74 4.41
C SER A 34 5.14 11.47 5.21
N ALA A 35 4.03 10.75 5.41
CA ALA A 35 4.00 9.50 6.13
C ALA A 35 5.21 8.74 5.59
N GLN A 36 6.25 8.57 6.43
CA GLN A 36 7.45 7.88 6.02
C GLN A 36 6.92 6.53 5.57
N ARG A 37 6.91 6.32 4.25
CA ARG A 37 6.43 5.09 3.65
C ARG A 37 7.44 4.07 4.11
N GLN A 38 7.14 3.43 5.23
CA GLN A 38 7.94 2.33 5.73
C GLN A 38 7.75 1.23 4.72
N ASP A 39 8.74 1.07 3.84
CA ASP A 39 8.80 -0.02 2.88
C ASP A 39 8.93 -1.32 3.69
N VAL A 40 7.79 -1.88 4.08
CA VAL A 40 7.72 -3.14 4.81
C VAL A 40 8.10 -4.27 3.87
N ARG A 41 9.06 -5.10 4.29
CA ARG A 41 9.41 -6.32 3.58
C ARG A 41 8.60 -7.49 4.14
N ILE A 42 7.96 -8.25 3.26
CA ILE A 42 7.05 -9.33 3.61
C ILE A 42 7.51 -10.60 2.89
N GLY A 43 7.81 -11.65 3.65
CA GLY A 43 8.08 -12.97 3.09
C GLY A 43 6.77 -13.71 2.85
N LEU A 44 6.49 -14.09 1.60
CA LEU A 44 5.39 -14.97 1.23
C LEU A 44 5.94 -16.36 0.92
N LEU A 45 5.66 -17.34 1.78
CA LEU A 45 6.19 -18.69 1.68
C LEU A 45 5.05 -19.67 1.39
N LEU A 46 5.06 -20.24 0.19
CA LEU A 46 4.10 -21.27 -0.23
C LEU A 46 4.78 -22.65 -0.31
N PRO A 47 4.04 -23.74 -0.08
CA PRO A 47 4.64 -25.06 0.11
C PRO A 47 5.14 -25.69 -1.20
N GLU A 48 4.44 -25.45 -2.32
CA GLU A 48 4.67 -26.12 -3.60
C GLU A 48 3.93 -25.43 -4.77
N SER A 49 4.11 -25.87 -6.02
CA SER A 49 3.48 -25.26 -7.22
C SER A 49 2.67 -26.25 -8.09
N LYS A 50 2.57 -27.51 -7.70
CA LYS A 50 1.72 -28.55 -8.35
C LYS A 50 0.25 -28.30 -8.09
N THR A 51 -0.16 -27.90 -6.87
CA THR A 51 -1.55 -27.50 -6.62
C THR A 51 -1.82 -26.17 -7.32
N THR A 52 -2.71 -26.18 -8.31
CA THR A 52 -3.04 -24.99 -9.11
C THR A 52 -3.52 -23.82 -8.24
N ARG A 53 -4.06 -24.09 -7.04
CA ARG A 53 -4.54 -23.09 -6.09
C ARG A 53 -3.49 -21.99 -5.82
N TYR A 54 -2.24 -22.39 -5.58
CA TYR A 54 -1.18 -21.49 -5.12
C TYR A 54 -0.79 -20.43 -6.12
N GLU A 55 -0.43 -20.84 -7.34
CA GLU A 55 0.04 -19.90 -8.38
C GLU A 55 -1.12 -19.18 -9.07
N LYS A 56 -2.32 -19.77 -9.11
CA LYS A 56 -3.46 -19.18 -9.81
C LYS A 56 -4.29 -18.24 -8.94
N PHE A 57 -4.33 -18.46 -7.62
CA PHE A 57 -5.21 -17.71 -6.72
C PHE A 57 -4.45 -17.15 -5.52
N ASP A 58 -3.85 -18.00 -4.69
CA ASP A 58 -3.31 -17.58 -3.39
C ASP A 58 -2.24 -16.50 -3.56
N ARG A 59 -1.20 -16.77 -4.35
CA ARG A 59 -0.13 -15.79 -4.59
C ARG A 59 -0.65 -14.52 -5.26
N PRO A 60 -1.34 -14.55 -6.41
CA PRO A 60 -1.83 -13.32 -7.04
C PRO A 60 -2.75 -12.48 -6.14
N TYR A 61 -3.63 -13.12 -5.37
CA TYR A 61 -4.58 -12.40 -4.51
C TYR A 61 -3.93 -11.83 -3.25
N ILE A 62 -2.99 -12.57 -2.63
CA ILE A 62 -2.20 -12.07 -1.50
C ILE A 62 -1.34 -10.89 -1.97
N GLU A 63 -0.60 -11.02 -3.07
CA GLU A 63 0.25 -9.95 -3.61
C GLU A 63 -0.58 -8.70 -3.95
N ALA A 64 -1.73 -8.87 -4.62
CA ALA A 64 -2.63 -7.76 -4.94
C ALA A 64 -3.13 -7.06 -3.68
N LYS A 65 -3.57 -7.81 -2.66
CA LYS A 65 -4.10 -7.21 -1.43
C LYS A 65 -3.01 -6.52 -0.62
N ILE A 66 -1.81 -7.09 -0.56
CA ILE A 66 -0.65 -6.42 0.06
C ILE A 66 -0.37 -5.10 -0.64
N LYS A 67 -0.36 -5.06 -1.97
CA LYS A 67 -0.10 -3.83 -2.74
C LYS A 67 -1.21 -2.79 -2.61
N GLU A 68 -2.46 -3.22 -2.44
CA GLU A 68 -3.58 -2.33 -2.14
C GLU A 68 -3.42 -1.65 -0.77
N LEU A 69 -3.08 -2.42 0.26
CA LEU A 69 -2.96 -1.94 1.65
C LEU A 69 -1.64 -1.20 1.93
N ALA A 70 -0.56 -1.66 1.30
CA ALA A 70 0.80 -1.16 1.48
C ALA A 70 1.50 -1.06 0.10
N PRO A 71 1.25 0.01 -0.67
CA PRO A 71 1.79 0.16 -2.03
C PRO A 71 3.33 0.08 -2.10
N GLY A 72 4.03 0.50 -1.03
CA GLY A 72 5.49 0.44 -0.91
C GLY A 72 6.05 -0.90 -0.42
N ALA A 73 5.20 -1.86 -0.03
CA ALA A 73 5.67 -3.12 0.52
C ALA A 73 6.50 -3.90 -0.52
N GLN A 74 7.62 -4.46 -0.10
CA GLN A 74 8.38 -5.41 -0.90
C GLN A 74 7.93 -6.82 -0.53
N ILE A 75 7.68 -7.66 -1.53
CA ILE A 75 7.23 -9.03 -1.34
C ILE A 75 8.35 -9.96 -1.79
N ASP A 76 8.86 -10.75 -0.86
CA ASP A 76 9.84 -11.79 -1.09
C ASP A 76 9.10 -13.13 -1.17
N TYR A 77 8.89 -13.61 -2.40
CA TYR A 77 8.20 -14.88 -2.64
C TYR A 77 9.17 -16.07 -2.55
N TYR A 78 8.74 -17.13 -1.87
CA TYR A 78 9.44 -18.40 -1.73
C TYR A 78 8.49 -19.56 -2.00
N ASN A 79 9.01 -20.57 -2.69
CA ASN A 79 8.31 -21.84 -2.89
C ASN A 79 9.17 -22.99 -2.35
N ALA A 80 8.63 -23.79 -1.44
CA ALA A 80 9.39 -24.82 -0.75
C ALA A 80 9.51 -26.15 -1.52
N ALA A 81 8.84 -26.30 -2.66
CA ALA A 81 8.84 -27.53 -3.46
C ALA A 81 8.58 -28.81 -2.64
N GLU A 82 7.59 -28.76 -1.73
CA GLU A 82 7.23 -29.83 -0.79
C GLU A 82 8.31 -30.22 0.23
N SER A 83 9.36 -29.41 0.40
CA SER A 83 10.45 -29.67 1.33
C SER A 83 10.39 -28.79 2.57
N ALA A 84 10.10 -29.37 3.73
CA ALA A 84 10.08 -28.67 5.02
C ALA A 84 11.47 -28.11 5.38
N THR A 85 12.55 -28.83 5.05
CA THR A 85 13.92 -28.34 5.23
C THR A 85 14.19 -27.10 4.38
N THR A 86 13.74 -27.10 3.13
CA THR A 86 13.85 -25.94 2.23
C THR A 86 13.03 -24.78 2.76
N GLN A 87 11.82 -25.03 3.25
CA GLN A 87 10.97 -23.99 3.83
C GLN A 87 11.62 -23.35 5.06
N GLN A 88 12.24 -24.14 5.93
CA GLN A 88 12.96 -23.62 7.10
C GLN A 88 14.15 -22.73 6.69
N GLN A 89 14.89 -23.11 5.64
CA GLN A 89 15.97 -22.28 5.10
C GLN A 89 15.45 -20.98 4.48
N GLN A 90 14.29 -21.03 3.82
CA GLN A 90 13.62 -19.85 3.25
C GLN A 90 13.14 -18.89 4.34
N VAL A 91 12.58 -19.39 5.45
CA VAL A 91 12.26 -18.58 6.63
C VAL A 91 13.51 -17.87 7.17
N ASN A 92 14.61 -18.61 7.35
CA ASN A 92 15.87 -18.01 7.81
C ASN A 92 16.37 -16.93 6.85
N THR A 93 16.22 -17.16 5.54
CA THR A 93 16.58 -16.19 4.49
C THR A 93 15.71 -14.94 4.56
N ALA A 94 14.39 -15.09 4.69
CA ALA A 94 13.45 -13.98 4.82
C ALA A 94 13.78 -13.12 6.05
N LEU A 95 14.02 -13.76 7.20
CA LEU A 95 14.42 -13.06 8.42
C LEU A 95 15.76 -12.33 8.24
N ALA A 96 16.76 -12.97 7.63
CA ALA A 96 18.06 -12.36 7.38
C ALA A 96 17.99 -11.15 6.43
N LYS A 97 17.08 -11.18 5.44
CA LYS A 97 16.81 -10.03 4.56
C LYS A 97 16.01 -8.92 5.24
N GLY A 98 15.58 -9.11 6.48
CA GLY A 98 14.87 -8.12 7.27
C GLY A 98 13.37 -8.08 7.00
N ASP A 99 12.79 -9.15 6.46
CA ASP A 99 11.34 -9.29 6.33
C ASP A 99 10.70 -9.17 7.72
N LYS A 100 9.72 -8.29 7.85
CA LYS A 100 9.07 -7.97 9.13
C LYS A 100 7.79 -8.76 9.35
N VAL A 101 7.25 -9.34 8.28
CA VAL A 101 6.05 -10.17 8.28
C VAL A 101 6.34 -11.41 7.46
N LEU A 102 5.93 -12.58 7.96
CA LEU A 102 5.95 -13.83 7.23
C LEU A 102 4.52 -14.33 7.05
N ILE A 103 4.13 -14.57 5.81
CA ILE A 103 2.90 -15.29 5.44
C ILE A 103 3.34 -16.69 5.04
N LEU A 104 3.12 -17.66 5.92
CA LEU A 104 3.62 -19.02 5.80
C LEU A 104 2.45 -20.00 5.61
N ASP A 105 2.38 -20.65 4.46
CA ASP A 105 1.64 -21.90 4.30
C ASP A 105 2.63 -23.07 4.41
N ALA A 106 2.52 -23.83 5.48
CA ALA A 106 3.54 -24.78 5.92
C ALA A 106 3.52 -26.07 5.08
N VAL A 107 4.70 -26.55 4.70
CA VAL A 107 4.88 -27.90 4.14
C VAL A 107 4.59 -28.95 5.22
N ASP A 108 5.08 -28.72 6.44
CA ASP A 108 4.82 -29.55 7.61
C ASP A 108 4.53 -28.63 8.81
N ALA A 109 3.39 -28.86 9.47
CA ALA A 109 2.90 -28.07 10.59
C ALA A 109 2.86 -28.86 11.91
N LYS A 110 3.38 -30.09 11.91
CA LYS A 110 3.43 -30.94 13.10
C LYS A 110 4.50 -30.52 14.09
#